data_AF-A0A8T4PAQ3-F1
#
_entry.id   AF-A0A8T4PAQ3-F1
#
_cell.length_a   1.000
_cell.length_b   1.000
_cell.length_c   1.000
_cell.angle_alpha   90.00
_cell.angle_beta   90.00
_cell.angle_gamma   90.00
#
_symmetry.space_group_name_H-M   'P 1'
#
loop_
_entity.id
_entity.type
_entity.pdbx_description
1 polymer ?
#
loop_
_entity_poly.entity_id
_entity_poly.type
_entity_poly.pdbx_seq_one_letter_code
_entity_poly.pdbx_strand_id
1 'polypeptide(L)'
;MVKMNKKAQETSLLVWIVGIAAVVIIIIFLAGGFGFLGDIFNVAPGKALEVRLEACKLAVNTNNPTSFCRFDLIKVPGYSNEIYVNCEFSDLASGLAENPDVDTTALTEIKKSCVNSDVELCIRNYKDDMDKFTKIIINGKTCEKTNNGLEFGGVCDLDAKTCGNP
;
A
#
# COMPACT_ATOMS: atom_id res chain seq x y z
N MET A 1 55.75 5.50 -22.60
CA MET A 1 54.93 6.21 -21.61
C MET A 1 53.56 6.46 -22.22
N VAL A 2 52.56 5.66 -21.86
CA VAL A 2 51.18 5.83 -22.38
C VAL A 2 50.55 7.00 -21.65
N LYS A 3 50.38 8.14 -22.32
CA LYS A 3 49.55 9.25 -21.81
C LYS A 3 48.09 8.79 -21.83
N MET A 4 47.60 8.26 -20.72
CA MET A 4 46.17 8.01 -20.54
C MET A 4 45.42 9.34 -20.60
N ASN A 5 44.50 9.43 -21.56
CA ASN A 5 43.66 10.59 -21.81
C ASN A 5 42.64 10.72 -20.67
N LYS A 6 42.81 11.72 -19.79
CA LYS A 6 42.00 11.94 -18.57
C LYS A 6 40.48 12.05 -18.85
N LYS A 7 40.07 12.36 -20.09
CA LYS A 7 38.65 12.46 -20.47
C LYS A 7 37.92 11.12 -20.53
N ALA A 8 38.61 10.00 -20.77
CA ALA A 8 37.97 8.67 -20.84
C ALA A 8 37.67 8.08 -19.44
N GLN A 9 38.39 8.55 -18.41
CA GLN A 9 38.22 8.08 -17.04
C GLN A 9 36.98 8.67 -16.36
N GLU A 10 36.63 9.92 -16.69
CA GLU A 10 35.43 10.59 -16.16
C GLU A 10 34.14 10.03 -16.77
N THR A 11 34.15 9.65 -18.05
CA THR A 11 32.97 9.04 -18.70
C THR A 11 32.70 7.63 -18.19
N SER A 12 33.77 6.87 -17.90
CA SER A 12 33.62 5.51 -17.38
C SER A 12 33.01 5.50 -15.98
N LEU A 13 33.47 6.38 -15.09
CA LEU A 13 33.01 6.42 -13.70
C LEU A 13 31.54 6.82 -13.59
N LEU A 14 31.08 7.73 -14.45
CA LEU A 14 29.69 8.17 -14.50
C LEU A 14 28.74 7.06 -15.00
N VAL A 15 29.17 6.25 -15.98
CA VAL A 15 28.42 5.07 -16.46
C VAL A 15 28.28 4.02 -15.36
N TRP A 16 29.32 3.81 -14.56
CA TRP A 16 29.26 2.90 -13.41
C TRP A 16 28.29 3.38 -12.33
N ILE A 17 28.27 4.67 -12.03
CA ILE A 17 27.33 5.25 -11.05
C ILE A 17 25.88 5.09 -11.53
N VAL A 18 25.61 5.41 -12.80
CA VAL A 18 24.26 5.26 -13.38
C VAL A 18 23.85 3.79 -13.46
N GLY A 19 24.78 2.90 -13.83
CA GLY A 19 24.54 1.46 -13.88
C GLY A 19 24.21 0.86 -12.51
N ILE A 20 24.97 1.23 -11.47
CA ILE A 20 24.72 0.77 -10.10
C ILE A 20 23.39 1.33 -9.57
N ALA A 21 23.08 2.60 -9.82
CA ALA A 21 21.81 3.19 -9.43
C ALA A 21 20.60 2.47 -10.07
N ALA A 22 20.70 2.14 -11.36
CA ALA A 22 19.65 1.40 -12.07
C ALA A 22 19.47 -0.02 -11.50
N VAL A 23 20.57 -0.72 -11.20
CA VAL A 23 20.53 -2.05 -10.58
C VAL A 23 19.90 -2.00 -9.19
N VAL A 24 20.22 -0.99 -8.37
CA VAL A 24 19.62 -0.80 -7.04
C VAL A 24 18.11 -0.57 -7.15
N ILE A 25 17.67 0.28 -8.09
CA ILE A 25 16.22 0.52 -8.31
C ILE A 25 15.52 -0.78 -8.73
N ILE A 26 16.11 -1.57 -9.63
CA ILE A 26 15.55 -2.86 -10.06
C ILE A 26 15.48 -3.84 -8.90
N ILE A 27 16.51 -3.92 -8.05
CA ILE A 27 16.52 -4.81 -6.88
C ILE A 27 15.44 -4.38 -5.88
N ILE A 28 15.25 -3.08 -5.65
CA ILE A 28 14.15 -2.57 -4.80
C ILE A 28 12.78 -2.94 -5.39
N PHE A 29 12.62 -2.82 -6.72
CA PHE A 29 11.40 -3.25 -7.42
C PHE A 29 11.15 -4.76 -7.29
N LEU A 30 12.19 -5.59 -7.46
CA LEU A 30 12.08 -7.07 -7.42
C LEU A 30 11.94 -7.62 -5.99
N ALA A 31 12.51 -6.97 -4.98
CA ALA A 31 12.46 -7.40 -3.59
C ALA A 31 11.12 -7.08 -2.88
N GLY A 32 10.09 -6.61 -3.60
CA GLY A 32 8.80 -6.27 -3.03
C GLY A 32 8.72 -4.84 -2.45
N GLY A 33 9.59 -3.94 -2.91
CA GLY A 33 9.72 -2.56 -2.45
C GLY A 33 8.62 -1.59 -2.90
N PHE A 34 7.36 -2.03 -3.04
CA PHE A 34 6.24 -1.09 -3.15
C PHE A 34 5.97 -0.35 -1.83
N GLY A 35 6.43 -0.90 -0.70
CA GLY A 35 6.34 -0.24 0.60
C GLY A 35 7.24 0.99 0.76
N PHE A 36 8.42 1.00 0.13
CA PHE A 36 9.43 2.03 0.37
C PHE A 36 9.15 3.35 -0.38
N LEU A 37 8.39 3.29 -1.48
CA LEU A 37 7.94 4.48 -2.19
C LEU A 37 6.87 5.26 -1.41
N GLY A 38 6.11 4.58 -0.54
CA GLY A 38 5.15 5.22 0.35
C GLY A 38 5.81 6.01 1.50
N ASP A 39 6.89 5.47 2.08
CA ASP A 39 7.53 6.07 3.26
C ASP A 39 8.46 7.26 2.95
N ILE A 40 9.07 7.31 1.76
CA ILE A 40 9.98 8.43 1.38
C ILE A 40 9.24 9.62 0.81
N PHE A 41 8.13 9.40 0.11
CA PHE A 41 7.35 10.51 -0.39
C PHE A 41 6.36 10.91 0.70
N ASN A 42 6.52 12.12 1.23
CA ASN A 42 5.48 12.85 1.96
C ASN A 42 4.35 13.17 0.96
N VAL A 43 3.69 12.11 0.46
CA VAL A 43 2.77 12.19 -0.66
C VAL A 43 1.55 12.96 -0.18
N ALA A 44 1.28 14.12 -0.78
CA ALA A 44 0.13 14.94 -0.43
C ALA A 44 -1.16 14.09 -0.39
N PRO A 45 -2.09 14.36 0.56
CA PRO A 45 -3.34 13.61 0.69
C PRO A 45 -4.07 13.62 -0.66
N GLY A 46 -4.30 12.43 -1.22
CA GLY A 46 -4.82 12.22 -2.59
C GLY A 46 -3.85 11.48 -3.50
N LYS A 47 -2.57 11.88 -3.55
CA LYS A 47 -1.57 11.18 -4.38
C LYS A 47 -1.19 9.81 -3.80
N ALA A 48 -1.33 9.61 -2.49
CA ALA A 48 -1.05 8.32 -1.86
C ALA A 48 -2.01 7.22 -2.36
N LEU A 49 -3.27 7.60 -2.61
CA LEU A 49 -4.28 6.69 -3.15
C LEU A 49 -4.00 6.35 -4.62
N GLU A 50 -3.56 7.33 -5.42
CA GLU A 50 -3.15 7.10 -6.82
C GLU A 50 -1.92 6.17 -6.90
N VAL A 51 -0.91 6.40 -6.06
CA VAL A 51 0.28 5.53 -5.99
C VAL A 51 -0.11 4.11 -5.58
N ARG A 52 -1.02 3.98 -4.60
CA ARG A 52 -1.54 2.68 -4.18
C ARG A 52 -2.33 2.01 -5.29
N LEU A 53 -3.14 2.75 -6.05
CA LEU A 53 -3.87 2.24 -7.21
C LEU A 53 -2.93 1.66 -8.26
N GLU A 54 -1.86 2.38 -8.62
CA GLU A 54 -0.84 1.86 -9.55
C GLU A 54 -0.14 0.60 -9.00
N ALA A 55 0.19 0.58 -7.71
CA ALA A 55 0.74 -0.61 -7.06
C ALA A 55 -0.24 -1.80 -7.12
N CYS A 56 -1.53 -1.55 -6.94
CA CYS A 56 -2.57 -2.57 -7.05
C CYS A 56 -2.71 -3.10 -8.49
N LYS A 57 -2.69 -2.22 -9.49
CA LYS A 57 -2.70 -2.62 -10.91
C LYS A 57 -1.53 -3.55 -11.21
N LEU A 58 -0.33 -3.16 -10.78
CA LEU A 58 0.84 -3.99 -10.98
C LEU A 58 0.74 -5.31 -10.23
N ALA A 59 0.22 -5.32 -9.00
CA ALA A 59 0.03 -6.55 -8.24
C ALA A 59 -0.93 -7.52 -8.95
N VAL A 60 -1.99 -7.02 -9.58
CA VAL A 60 -2.89 -7.83 -10.42
C VAL A 60 -2.15 -8.35 -11.66
N ASN A 61 -1.48 -7.47 -12.40
CA ASN A 61 -0.82 -7.81 -13.66
C ASN A 61 0.40 -8.75 -13.47
N THR A 62 1.00 -8.75 -12.28
CA THR A 62 2.09 -9.65 -11.90
C THR A 62 1.61 -10.88 -11.11
N ASN A 63 0.30 -11.02 -10.90
CA ASN A 63 -0.31 -12.05 -10.07
C ASN A 63 0.38 -12.20 -8.70
N ASN A 64 0.58 -11.07 -8.01
CA ASN A 64 1.28 -10.99 -6.73
C ASN A 64 0.31 -10.75 -5.57
N PRO A 65 -0.28 -11.82 -4.99
CA PRO A 65 -1.29 -11.69 -3.94
C PRO A 65 -0.74 -11.03 -2.68
N THR A 66 0.55 -11.21 -2.38
CA THR A 66 1.18 -10.58 -1.22
C THR A 66 1.14 -9.06 -1.32
N SER A 67 1.46 -8.49 -2.49
CA SER A 67 1.40 -7.04 -2.69
C SER A 67 -0.03 -6.50 -2.73
N PHE A 68 -0.95 -7.29 -3.31
CA PHE A 68 -2.36 -6.92 -3.43
C PHE A 68 -3.06 -6.88 -2.06
N CYS A 69 -2.83 -7.90 -1.22
CA CYS A 69 -3.43 -8.02 0.11
C CYS A 69 -2.67 -7.27 1.22
N ARG A 70 -1.49 -6.72 0.90
CA ARG A 70 -0.72 -5.92 1.86
C ARG A 70 -1.50 -4.68 2.28
N PHE A 71 -1.46 -4.36 3.57
CA PHE A 71 -1.98 -3.11 4.08
C PHE A 71 -0.85 -2.09 4.20
N ASP A 72 -1.14 -0.87 3.77
CA ASP A 72 -0.29 0.29 4.03
C ASP A 72 -1.12 1.35 4.77
N LEU A 73 -0.48 2.06 5.68
CA LEU A 73 -1.07 3.19 6.39
C LEU A 73 -0.96 4.43 5.49
N ILE A 74 -2.09 4.98 5.03
CA ILE A 74 -2.11 6.14 4.16
C ILE A 74 -3.17 7.16 4.57
N LYS A 75 -2.95 8.43 4.19
CA LYS A 75 -3.94 9.49 4.36
C LYS A 75 -4.91 9.53 3.18
N VAL A 76 -6.17 9.16 3.42
CA VAL A 76 -7.24 9.20 2.42
C VAL A 76 -8.11 10.44 2.60
N PRO A 77 -8.43 11.19 1.53
CA PRO A 77 -9.38 12.30 1.60
C PRO A 77 -10.72 11.88 2.23
N GLY A 78 -11.29 12.74 3.09
CA GLY A 78 -12.49 12.42 3.87
C GLY A 78 -12.19 11.79 5.23
N TYR A 79 -11.05 11.11 5.40
CA TYR A 79 -10.65 10.57 6.69
C TYR A 79 -9.80 11.57 7.47
N SER A 80 -10.12 11.75 8.76
CA SER A 80 -9.40 12.68 9.63
C SER A 80 -7.98 12.21 9.96
N ASN A 81 -7.76 10.90 9.98
CA ASN A 81 -6.47 10.26 10.30
C ASN A 81 -6.05 9.33 9.16
N GLU A 82 -4.80 8.90 9.20
CA GLU A 82 -4.33 7.82 8.33
C GLU A 82 -5.09 6.53 8.64
N ILE A 83 -5.37 5.77 7.58
CA ILE A 83 -6.12 4.52 7.64
C ILE A 83 -5.32 3.43 6.95
N TYR A 84 -5.50 2.19 7.40
CA TYR A 84 -4.91 1.03 6.73
C TYR A 84 -5.75 0.68 5.50
N VAL A 85 -5.12 0.60 4.34
CA VAL A 85 -5.79 0.18 3.10
C VAL A 85 -5.01 -0.89 2.38
N ASN A 86 -5.73 -1.83 1.77
CA ASN A 86 -5.19 -2.74 0.75
C ASN A 86 -5.90 -2.48 -0.59
N CYS A 87 -5.68 -3.34 -1.59
CA CYS A 87 -6.29 -3.18 -2.92
C CYS A 87 -7.78 -3.50 -2.99
N GLU A 88 -8.38 -3.97 -1.89
CA GLU A 88 -9.82 -4.23 -1.75
C GLU A 88 -10.59 -3.02 -1.19
N PHE A 89 -9.90 -1.94 -0.81
CA PHE A 89 -10.55 -0.69 -0.44
C PHE A 89 -11.46 -0.18 -1.58
N SER A 90 -12.67 0.28 -1.26
CA SER A 90 -13.73 0.59 -2.26
C SER A 90 -13.26 1.47 -3.41
N ASP A 91 -12.51 2.52 -3.10
CA ASP A 91 -12.08 3.51 -4.09
C ASP A 91 -11.00 2.94 -5.03
N LEU A 92 -10.12 2.10 -4.47
CA LEU A 92 -9.09 1.40 -5.23
C LEU A 92 -9.70 0.26 -6.06
N ALA A 93 -10.62 -0.50 -5.47
CA ALA A 93 -11.33 -1.59 -6.14
C ALA A 93 -12.16 -1.08 -7.32
N SER A 94 -12.79 0.09 -7.19
CA SER A 94 -13.52 0.74 -8.27
C SER A 94 -12.56 1.22 -9.37
N GLY A 95 -11.47 1.90 -8.99
CA GLY A 95 -10.45 2.33 -9.94
C GLY A 95 -9.76 1.18 -10.69
N LEU A 96 -9.66 -0.01 -10.09
CA LEU A 96 -9.15 -1.22 -10.74
C LEU A 96 -10.16 -1.81 -11.74
N ALA A 97 -11.45 -1.84 -11.37
CA ALA A 97 -12.50 -2.41 -12.21
C ALA A 97 -12.79 -1.55 -13.45
N GLU A 98 -12.60 -0.22 -13.34
CA GLU A 98 -12.79 0.72 -14.44
C GLU A 98 -11.57 0.86 -15.35
N ASN A 99 -10.43 0.26 -14.97
CA ASN A 99 -9.19 0.42 -15.72
C ASN A 99 -9.08 -0.64 -16.85
N PRO A 100 -8.88 -0.24 -18.12
CA PRO A 100 -8.81 -1.17 -19.24
C PRO A 100 -7.53 -2.02 -19.28
N ASP A 101 -6.47 -1.62 -18.56
CA ASP A 101 -5.17 -2.31 -18.53
C ASP A 101 -5.09 -3.37 -17.41
N VAL A 102 -6.18 -3.59 -16.69
CA VAL A 102 -6.27 -4.58 -15.61
C VAL A 102 -6.96 -5.84 -16.12
N ASP A 103 -6.28 -6.97 -16.01
CA ASP A 103 -6.90 -8.28 -16.28
C ASP A 103 -7.96 -8.60 -15.21
N THR A 104 -9.23 -8.54 -15.60
CA THR A 104 -10.38 -8.80 -14.72
C THR A 104 -10.46 -10.24 -14.22
N THR A 105 -9.90 -11.19 -14.97
CA THR A 105 -9.79 -12.59 -14.54
C THR A 105 -8.76 -12.71 -13.43
N ALA A 106 -7.56 -12.15 -13.66
CA ALA A 106 -6.49 -12.11 -12.65
C ALA A 106 -6.93 -11.36 -11.38
N LEU A 107 -7.66 -10.25 -11.54
CA LEU A 107 -8.25 -9.49 -10.43
C LEU A 107 -9.21 -10.36 -9.59
N THR A 108 -10.02 -11.19 -10.25
CA THR A 108 -10.97 -12.06 -9.56
C THR A 108 -10.25 -13.19 -8.80
N GLU A 109 -9.18 -13.73 -9.36
CA GLU A 109 -8.37 -14.77 -8.72
C GLU A 109 -7.56 -14.23 -7.54
N ILE A 110 -6.88 -13.10 -7.73
CA ILE A 110 -6.03 -12.52 -6.69
C ILE A 110 -6.85 -12.05 -5.48
N LYS A 111 -8.07 -11.53 -5.67
CA LYS A 111 -8.99 -11.18 -4.58
C LYS A 111 -9.30 -12.36 -3.65
N LYS A 112 -9.40 -13.59 -4.21
CA LYS A 112 -9.62 -14.80 -3.40
C LYS A 112 -8.42 -15.13 -2.50
N SER A 113 -7.29 -14.46 -2.67
CA SER A 113 -6.08 -14.67 -1.87
C SER A 113 -6.05 -13.83 -0.59
N CYS A 114 -6.89 -12.80 -0.45
CA CYS A 114 -6.86 -11.85 0.68
C CYS A 114 -7.72 -12.25 1.89
N VAL A 115 -8.16 -13.50 1.95
CA VAL A 115 -9.16 -13.96 2.92
C VAL A 115 -8.77 -13.60 4.36
N ASN A 116 -9.66 -12.87 5.04
CA ASN A 116 -9.57 -12.46 6.44
C ASN A 116 -8.41 -11.52 6.81
N SER A 117 -7.71 -10.95 5.83
CA SER A 117 -6.55 -10.09 6.08
C SER A 117 -6.88 -8.83 6.90
N ASP A 118 -8.07 -8.24 6.72
CA ASP A 118 -8.56 -7.11 7.54
C ASP A 118 -8.68 -7.48 9.03
N VAL A 119 -9.32 -8.62 9.30
CA VAL A 119 -9.61 -9.10 10.67
C VAL A 119 -8.31 -9.52 11.34
N GLU A 120 -7.40 -10.15 10.61
CA GLU A 120 -6.07 -10.50 11.12
C GLU A 120 -5.24 -9.26 11.47
N LEU A 121 -5.30 -8.22 10.64
CA LEU A 121 -4.63 -6.94 10.92
C LEU A 121 -5.24 -6.25 12.14
N CYS A 122 -6.56 -6.27 12.25
CA CYS A 122 -7.31 -5.79 13.41
C CYS A 122 -6.85 -6.49 14.70
N ILE A 123 -6.80 -7.83 14.71
CA ILE A 123 -6.36 -8.64 15.85
C ILE A 123 -4.88 -8.39 16.18
N ARG A 124 -4.02 -8.27 15.16
CA ARG A 124 -2.58 -8.05 15.33
C ARG A 124 -2.29 -6.73 16.01
N ASN A 125 -2.87 -5.63 15.50
CA ASN A 125 -2.70 -4.31 16.11
C ASN A 125 -3.27 -4.26 17.53
N TYR A 126 -4.40 -4.92 17.77
CA TYR A 126 -4.94 -5.07 19.12
C TYR A 126 -3.96 -5.77 20.07
N LYS A 127 -3.27 -6.83 19.61
CA LYS A 127 -2.28 -7.58 20.41
C LYS A 127 -0.98 -6.81 20.63
N ASP A 128 -0.48 -6.13 19.61
CA ASP A 128 0.83 -5.48 19.64
C ASP A 128 0.83 -4.21 20.50
N ASP A 129 -0.33 -3.55 20.69
CA ASP A 129 -0.42 -2.30 21.46
C ASP A 129 -1.73 -2.20 22.26
N MET A 130 -2.00 -3.19 23.13
CA MET A 130 -3.24 -3.32 23.93
C MET A 130 -3.65 -2.05 24.70
N ASP A 131 -2.69 -1.19 25.05
CA ASP A 131 -2.88 0.03 25.85
C ASP A 131 -3.09 1.30 25.01
N LYS A 132 -2.75 1.30 23.71
CA LYS A 132 -2.95 2.45 22.81
C LYS A 132 -4.05 2.23 21.77
N PHE A 133 -4.46 0.98 21.60
CA PHE A 133 -5.46 0.60 20.63
C PHE A 133 -6.88 0.89 21.15
N THR A 134 -7.47 1.99 20.71
CA THR A 134 -8.91 2.28 20.92
C THR A 134 -9.71 2.00 19.65
N LYS A 135 -9.19 2.46 18.50
CA LYS A 135 -9.90 2.40 17.21
C LYS A 135 -8.92 2.58 16.05
N ILE A 136 -9.03 1.73 15.03
CA ILE A 136 -8.38 1.91 13.73
C ILE A 136 -9.39 1.72 12.60
N ILE A 137 -9.03 2.21 11.41
CA ILE A 137 -9.83 2.05 10.21
C ILE A 137 -9.02 1.21 9.23
N ILE A 138 -9.63 0.15 8.72
CA ILE A 138 -9.06 -0.79 7.76
C ILE A 138 -10.03 -0.88 6.59
N ASN A 139 -9.61 -0.51 5.39
CA ASN A 139 -10.45 -0.50 4.19
C ASN A 139 -11.79 0.24 4.40
N GLY A 140 -11.78 1.34 5.15
CA GLY A 140 -12.98 2.12 5.48
C GLY A 140 -13.91 1.47 6.52
N LYS A 141 -13.59 0.27 7.01
CA LYS A 141 -14.28 -0.38 8.12
C LYS A 141 -13.58 -0.10 9.43
N THR A 142 -14.35 -0.02 10.50
CA THR A 142 -13.82 0.20 11.84
C THR A 142 -13.42 -1.12 12.50
N CYS A 143 -12.25 -1.10 13.14
CA CYS A 143 -11.82 -2.08 14.12
C CYS A 143 -11.69 -1.35 15.47
N GLU A 144 -12.50 -1.73 16.45
CA GLU A 144 -12.51 -1.07 17.75
C GLU A 144 -12.48 -2.04 18.93
N LYS A 145 -11.87 -1.58 20.02
CA LYS A 145 -11.85 -2.29 21.30
C LYS A 145 -13.09 -1.89 22.09
N THR A 146 -13.99 -2.83 22.32
CA THR A 146 -15.18 -2.66 23.13
C THR A 146 -15.03 -3.36 24.49
N ASN A 147 -15.98 -3.13 25.39
CA ASN A 147 -16.02 -3.84 26.68
C ASN A 147 -16.23 -5.35 26.53
N ASN A 148 -16.73 -5.79 25.36
CA ASN A 148 -17.00 -7.19 25.05
C ASN A 148 -15.87 -7.86 24.25
N GLY A 149 -14.80 -7.13 23.92
CA GLY A 149 -13.67 -7.64 23.15
C GLY A 149 -13.35 -6.78 21.92
N LEU A 150 -12.96 -7.43 20.83
CA LEU A 150 -12.62 -6.78 19.57
C LEU A 150 -13.79 -6.89 18.60
N GLU A 151 -14.26 -5.76 18.09
CA GLU A 151 -15.33 -5.71 17.09
C GLU A 151 -14.77 -5.18 15.77
N PHE A 152 -15.00 -5.95 14.70
CA PHE A 152 -14.65 -5.58 13.33
C PHE A 152 -15.92 -5.50 12.50
N GLY A 153 -16.24 -4.31 12.02
CA GLY A 153 -17.51 -4.04 11.36
C GLY A 153 -18.02 -2.66 11.74
N GLY A 154 -18.77 -2.04 10.83
CA GLY A 154 -19.20 -0.64 10.93
C GLY A 154 -18.52 0.20 9.85
N VAL A 155 -19.34 0.84 9.00
CA VAL A 155 -18.90 1.80 8.00
C VAL A 155 -18.73 3.14 8.70
N CYS A 156 -17.57 3.79 8.55
CA CYS A 156 -17.41 5.14 9.10
C CYS A 156 -18.28 6.12 8.30
N ASP A 157 -19.24 6.76 8.96
CA ASP A 157 -19.88 7.97 8.42
C ASP A 157 -18.91 9.14 8.64
N LEU A 158 -18.41 9.71 7.55
CA LEU A 158 -17.19 10.52 7.49
C LEU A 158 -17.31 11.92 8.13
N ASP A 159 -18.51 12.33 8.54
CA ASP A 159 -18.78 13.66 9.11
C ASP A 159 -19.20 13.66 10.58
N ALA A 160 -19.49 12.49 11.16
CA ALA A 160 -19.86 12.38 12.57
C ALA A 160 -18.69 11.77 13.34
N LYS A 161 -18.35 12.36 14.50
CA LYS A 161 -17.37 11.80 15.46
C LYS A 161 -17.83 10.47 16.09
N THR A 162 -18.61 9.67 15.39
CA THR A 162 -19.27 8.45 15.85
C THR A 162 -19.32 7.44 14.72
N CYS A 163 -18.68 6.29 14.91
CA CYS A 163 -18.98 5.12 14.10
C CYS A 163 -20.27 4.52 14.63
N GLY A 164 -21.31 4.51 13.80
CA GLY A 164 -22.52 3.77 14.10
C GLY A 164 -22.31 2.30 13.78
N ASN A 165 -22.70 1.42 14.72
CA ASN A 165 -23.01 0.04 14.40
C ASN A 165 -24.18 0.02 13.38
N PRO A 166 -24.32 -1.03 12.55
CA PRO A 166 -25.41 -1.14 11.59
C PRO A 166 -26.80 -1.06 12.24
#